data_AF-A0A2V8X062-F1
#
_entry.id   AF-A0A2V8X062-F1
#
_cell.length_a   1.000
_cell.length_b   1.000
_cell.length_c   1.000
_cell.angle_alpha   90.00
_cell.angle_beta   90.00
_cell.angle_gamma   90.00
#
_symmetry.space_group_name_H-M   'P 1'
#
loop_
_entity.id
_entity.type
_entity.pdbx_description
1 polymer ?
#
loop_
_entity_poly.entity_id
_entity_poly.type
_entity_poly.pdbx_seq_one_letter_code
_entity_poly.pdbx_strand_id
1 'polypeptide(L)'
;MAAAEAGNMENKRDHDRQLEKLMNDLADSVLELSDEEVLSEAREVGADPHQQAETTRAVLQQASKTFEDVNRSLSNLAHTVEPKLWRRRGEAYYNNCVTCGLSVSFTPASNQKEGDALTGPCPDSGRYAVSKREAIG
;
A
#
# COMPACT_ATOMS: atom_id res chain seq x y z
N MET A 1 -42.48 -13.23 44.54
CA MET A 1 -41.69 -12.44 43.56
C MET A 1 -40.32 -13.08 43.28
N ALA A 2 -39.57 -13.53 44.29
CA ALA A 2 -38.26 -14.20 44.10
C ALA A 2 -38.25 -15.43 43.17
N ALA A 3 -39.33 -16.21 43.10
CA ALA A 3 -39.41 -17.40 42.24
C ALA A 3 -39.48 -17.08 40.74
N ALA A 4 -40.08 -15.94 40.35
CA ALA A 4 -40.18 -15.51 38.96
C ALA A 4 -38.84 -14.94 38.45
N GLU A 5 -38.09 -14.27 39.34
CA GLU A 5 -36.76 -13.72 39.03
C GLU A 5 -35.70 -14.83 38.94
N ALA A 6 -35.81 -15.88 39.76
CA ALA A 6 -34.94 -17.06 39.67
C ALA A 6 -35.14 -17.82 38.34
N GLY A 7 -36.40 -18.05 37.94
CA GLY A 7 -36.72 -18.71 36.66
C GLY A 7 -36.25 -17.91 35.44
N ASN A 8 -36.26 -16.57 35.51
CA ASN A 8 -35.77 -15.71 34.41
C ASN A 8 -34.22 -15.72 34.31
N MET A 9 -33.52 -15.74 35.44
CA MET A 9 -32.05 -15.88 35.44
C MET A 9 -31.59 -17.25 34.96
N GLU A 10 -32.34 -18.31 35.27
CA GLU A 10 -32.04 -19.67 34.82
C GLU A 10 -32.26 -19.83 33.32
N ASN A 11 -33.35 -19.28 32.78
CA ASN A 11 -33.62 -19.24 31.34
C ASN A 11 -32.55 -18.45 30.56
N LYS A 12 -32.10 -17.31 31.11
CA LYS A 12 -31.05 -16.50 30.48
C LYS A 12 -29.72 -17.23 30.44
N ARG A 13 -29.32 -17.90 31.53
CA ARG A 13 -28.09 -18.71 31.56
C ARG A 13 -28.13 -19.86 30.57
N ASP A 14 -29.29 -20.48 30.38
CA ASP A 14 -29.46 -21.57 29.43
C ASP A 14 -29.38 -21.07 27.98
N HIS A 15 -29.96 -19.89 27.71
CA HIS A 15 -29.83 -19.21 26.42
C HIS A 15 -28.39 -18.81 26.10
N ASP A 16 -27.69 -18.18 27.05
CA ASP A 16 -26.30 -17.77 26.88
C ASP A 16 -25.38 -18.99 26.61
N ARG A 17 -25.64 -20.11 27.29
CA ARG A 17 -24.91 -21.37 27.09
C ARG A 17 -25.20 -22.00 25.73
N GLN A 18 -26.44 -21.93 25.24
CA GLN A 18 -26.80 -22.39 23.90
C GLN A 18 -26.14 -21.52 22.81
N LEU A 19 -26.07 -20.21 23.03
CA LEU A 19 -25.43 -19.27 22.12
C LEU A 19 -23.91 -19.49 22.05
N GLU A 20 -23.27 -19.68 23.19
CA GLU A 20 -21.84 -19.98 23.28
C GLU A 20 -21.51 -21.30 22.60
N LYS A 21 -22.35 -22.33 22.77
CA LYS A 21 -22.21 -23.61 22.07
C LYS A 21 -22.33 -23.43 20.56
N LEU A 22 -23.35 -22.70 20.09
CA LEU A 22 -23.54 -22.43 18.66
C LEU A 22 -22.34 -21.69 18.06
N MET A 23 -21.79 -20.72 18.78
CA MET A 23 -20.62 -19.94 18.35
C MET A 23 -19.35 -20.79 18.27
N ASN A 24 -19.14 -21.70 19.22
CA ASN A 24 -18.04 -22.66 19.19
C ASN A 24 -18.22 -23.67 18.05
N ASP A 25 -19.41 -24.23 17.87
CA ASP A 25 -19.72 -25.15 16.78
C ASP A 25 -19.52 -24.48 15.40
N LEU A 26 -19.86 -23.18 15.27
CA LEU A 26 -19.58 -22.41 14.05
C LEU A 26 -18.08 -22.18 13.83
N ALA A 27 -17.35 -21.85 14.89
CA ALA A 27 -15.91 -21.59 14.80
C ALA A 27 -15.14 -22.87 14.42
N ASP A 28 -15.51 -24.00 15.01
CA ASP A 28 -14.95 -25.31 14.67
C ASP A 28 -15.31 -25.69 13.23
N SER A 29 -16.54 -25.43 12.77
CA SER A 29 -16.95 -25.65 11.38
C SER A 29 -16.15 -24.82 10.37
N VAL A 30 -15.71 -23.61 10.72
CA VAL A 30 -14.87 -22.77 9.85
C VAL A 30 -13.41 -23.22 9.85
N LEU A 31 -12.90 -23.74 10.97
CA LEU A 31 -11.56 -24.30 11.09
C LEU A 31 -11.40 -25.65 10.36
N GLU A 32 -12.49 -26.37 10.17
CA GLU A 32 -12.53 -27.64 9.43
C GLU A 32 -12.64 -27.48 7.90
N LEU A 33 -12.88 -26.26 7.40
CA LEU A 33 -12.89 -25.99 5.97
C LEU A 33 -11.48 -26.15 5.40
N SER A 34 -11.37 -26.91 4.33
CA SER A 34 -10.15 -26.95 3.53
C SER A 34 -9.94 -25.63 2.77
N ASP A 35 -8.69 -25.32 2.43
CA ASP A 35 -8.36 -24.16 1.60
C ASP A 35 -9.17 -24.14 0.29
N GLU A 36 -9.51 -25.30 -0.29
CA GLU A 36 -10.33 -25.38 -1.50
C GLU A 36 -11.80 -25.01 -1.26
N GLU A 37 -12.36 -25.36 -0.11
CA GLU A 37 -13.73 -24.98 0.26
C GLU A 37 -13.84 -23.47 0.47
N VAL A 38 -12.84 -22.86 1.13
CA VAL A 38 -12.73 -21.39 1.29
C VAL A 38 -12.57 -20.70 -0.07
N LEU A 39 -11.73 -21.25 -0.96
CA LEU A 39 -11.57 -20.73 -2.32
C LEU A 39 -12.84 -20.89 -3.16
N SER A 40 -13.61 -21.96 -2.95
CA SER A 40 -14.87 -22.22 -3.65
C SER A 40 -15.96 -21.23 -3.23
N GLU A 41 -16.08 -20.94 -1.93
CA GLU A 41 -17.02 -19.95 -1.41
C GLU A 41 -16.66 -18.54 -1.90
N ALA A 42 -15.37 -18.19 -1.91
CA ALA A 42 -14.91 -16.92 -2.47
C ALA A 42 -15.23 -16.79 -3.98
N ARG A 43 -15.12 -17.89 -4.73
CA ARG A 43 -15.50 -17.97 -6.16
C ARG A 43 -17.01 -17.85 -6.37
N GLU A 44 -17.85 -18.39 -5.48
CA GLU A 44 -19.32 -18.24 -5.54
C GLU A 44 -19.77 -16.77 -5.40
N VAL A 45 -19.01 -15.95 -4.66
CA VAL A 45 -19.24 -14.50 -4.54
C VAL A 45 -18.73 -13.72 -5.78
N GLY A 46 -18.19 -14.42 -6.79
CA GLY A 46 -17.80 -13.85 -8.08
C GLY A 46 -16.41 -13.23 -8.12
N ALA A 47 -15.61 -13.38 -7.07
CA ALA A 47 -14.22 -12.94 -7.02
C ALA A 47 -13.30 -14.17 -7.11
N ASP A 48 -12.57 -14.34 -8.22
CA ASP A 48 -11.49 -15.33 -8.27
C ASP A 48 -10.29 -14.83 -7.43
N PRO A 49 -9.96 -15.48 -6.31
CA PRO A 49 -8.85 -15.04 -5.46
C PRO A 49 -7.51 -15.06 -6.19
N HIS A 50 -7.32 -15.98 -7.14
CA HIS A 50 -6.10 -16.02 -7.95
C HIS A 50 -6.01 -14.82 -8.89
N GLN A 51 -7.08 -14.49 -9.61
CA GLN A 51 -7.16 -13.30 -10.44
C GLN A 51 -6.87 -12.02 -9.63
N GLN A 52 -7.42 -11.90 -8.41
CA GLN A 52 -7.17 -10.76 -7.53
C GLN A 52 -5.73 -10.68 -7.05
N ALA A 53 -5.13 -11.82 -6.69
CA ALA A 53 -3.73 -11.90 -6.31
C ALA A 53 -2.80 -11.49 -7.46
N GLU A 54 -3.02 -12.01 -8.67
CA GLU A 54 -2.25 -11.64 -9.86
C GLU A 54 -2.43 -10.16 -10.23
N THR A 55 -3.65 -9.62 -10.12
CA THR A 55 -3.91 -8.19 -10.33
C THR A 55 -3.13 -7.33 -9.33
N THR A 56 -3.19 -7.69 -8.04
CA THR A 56 -2.46 -6.98 -6.99
C THR A 56 -0.96 -7.05 -7.22
N ARG A 57 -0.44 -8.23 -7.58
CA ARG A 57 0.96 -8.45 -7.91
C ARG A 57 1.41 -7.58 -9.09
N ALA A 58 0.62 -7.53 -10.16
CA ALA A 58 0.93 -6.71 -11.33
C ALA A 58 0.99 -5.21 -10.97
N VAL A 59 0.05 -4.71 -10.16
CA VAL A 59 0.04 -3.31 -9.69
C VAL A 59 1.29 -3.01 -8.83
N LEU A 60 1.65 -3.90 -7.91
CA LEU A 60 2.83 -3.73 -7.06
C LEU A 60 4.14 -3.76 -7.86
N GLN A 61 4.24 -4.65 -8.86
CA GLN A 61 5.40 -4.70 -9.76
C GLN A 61 5.54 -3.41 -10.58
N GLN A 62 4.43 -2.92 -11.14
CA GLN A 62 4.43 -1.64 -11.87
C GLN A 62 4.80 -0.46 -10.97
N ALA A 63 4.30 -0.45 -9.73
CA ALA A 63 4.65 0.56 -8.74
C ALA A 63 6.15 0.54 -8.40
N SER A 64 6.73 -0.65 -8.15
CA SER A 64 8.15 -0.82 -7.87
C SER A 64 9.01 -0.30 -9.03
N LYS A 65 8.68 -0.71 -10.26
CA LYS A 65 9.39 -0.28 -11.47
C LYS A 65 9.35 1.24 -11.65
N THR A 66 8.17 1.84 -11.45
CA THR A 66 8.02 3.30 -11.56
C THR A 66 8.88 4.03 -10.53
N PHE A 67 8.89 3.56 -9.28
CA PHE A 67 9.71 4.13 -8.21
C PHE A 67 11.21 4.03 -8.50
N GLU A 68 11.68 2.85 -8.92
CA GLU A 68 13.08 2.64 -9.31
C GLU A 68 13.49 3.53 -10.48
N ASP A 69 12.65 3.65 -11.50
CA ASP A 69 12.93 4.50 -12.65
C ASP A 69 13.02 5.98 -12.27
N VAL A 70 12.14 6.47 -11.39
CA VAL A 70 12.20 7.85 -10.87
C VAL A 70 13.51 8.09 -10.13
N ASN A 71 13.87 7.21 -9.19
CA ASN A 71 15.11 7.36 -8.42
C ASN A 71 16.36 7.27 -9.30
N ARG A 72 16.32 6.42 -10.35
CA ARG A 72 17.38 6.33 -11.35
C ARG A 72 17.52 7.65 -12.13
N SER A 73 16.41 8.22 -12.61
CA SER A 73 16.41 9.52 -13.29
C SER A 73 16.98 10.62 -12.41
N LEU A 74 16.55 10.70 -11.15
CA LEU A 74 17.06 11.68 -10.18
C LEU A 74 18.56 11.52 -9.95
N SER A 75 19.02 10.29 -9.75
CA SER A 75 20.44 9.98 -9.55
C SER A 75 21.30 10.36 -10.76
N ASN A 76 20.81 10.07 -11.97
CA ASN A 76 21.49 10.45 -13.22
C ASN A 76 21.62 11.96 -13.37
N LEU A 77 20.61 12.70 -12.90
CA LEU A 77 20.58 14.16 -12.89
C LEU A 77 21.25 14.77 -11.66
N ALA A 78 21.96 13.97 -10.85
CA ALA A 78 22.62 14.40 -9.61
C ALA A 78 21.68 15.05 -8.58
N HIS A 79 20.38 14.73 -8.63
CA HIS A 79 19.45 15.03 -7.57
C HIS A 79 19.53 13.96 -6.50
N THR A 80 19.44 14.37 -5.24
CA THR A 80 19.36 13.47 -4.08
C THR A 80 18.04 13.74 -3.39
N VAL A 81 17.24 12.69 -3.17
CA VAL A 81 15.98 12.77 -2.42
C VAL A 81 16.09 11.90 -1.18
N GLU A 82 15.50 12.31 -0.06
CA GLU A 82 15.43 11.47 1.14
C GLU A 82 14.27 10.48 1.00
N PRO A 83 14.52 9.16 0.95
CA PRO A 83 13.47 8.16 0.77
C PRO A 83 12.36 8.22 1.82
N LYS A 84 12.67 8.65 3.04
CA LYS A 84 11.67 8.78 4.12
C LYS A 84 10.74 9.99 3.95
N LEU A 85 11.06 10.92 3.05
CA LEU A 85 10.27 12.16 2.85
C LEU A 85 9.28 12.08 1.69
N TRP A 86 9.14 10.92 1.04
CA TRP A 86 8.07 10.72 0.06
C TRP A 86 6.70 10.89 0.73
N ARG A 87 5.92 11.85 0.24
CA ARG A 87 4.57 12.12 0.72
C ARG A 87 3.55 11.73 -0.34
N ARG A 88 2.50 11.03 0.07
CA ARG A 88 1.36 10.71 -0.79
C ARG A 88 0.36 11.87 -0.80
N ARG A 89 -0.09 12.28 -1.98
CA ARG A 89 -1.23 13.20 -2.17
C ARG A 89 -2.10 12.67 -3.30
N GLY A 90 -3.29 12.18 -2.97
CA GLY A 90 -4.13 11.46 -3.93
C GLY A 90 -3.45 10.17 -4.40
N GLU A 91 -3.28 10.03 -5.71
CA GLU A 91 -2.63 8.87 -6.33
C GLU A 91 -1.12 9.06 -6.56
N ALA A 92 -0.62 10.28 -6.38
CA ALA A 92 0.77 10.62 -6.63
C ALA A 92 1.60 10.69 -5.33
N TYR A 93 2.89 10.41 -5.49
CA TYR A 93 3.93 10.57 -4.48
C TYR A 93 4.80 11.76 -4.84
N TYR A 94 5.18 12.55 -3.84
CA TYR A 94 5.93 13.79 -4.00
C TYR A 94 7.16 13.79 -3.10
N ASN A 95 8.27 14.32 -3.60
CA ASN A 95 9.48 14.60 -2.84
C ASN A 95 10.20 15.81 -3.45
N ASN A 96 11.21 16.31 -2.75
CA ASN A 96 12.05 17.39 -3.23
C ASN A 96 13.51 16.96 -3.15
N CYS A 97 14.33 17.45 -4.09
CA CYS A 97 15.78 17.32 -3.99
C CYS A 97 16.28 18.01 -2.72
N VAL A 98 17.05 17.31 -1.90
CA VAL A 98 17.59 17.85 -0.63
C VAL A 98 18.62 18.95 -0.85
N THR A 99 19.22 19.01 -2.05
CA THR A 99 20.26 19.98 -2.39
C THR A 99 19.68 21.26 -2.97
N CYS A 100 18.88 21.16 -4.04
CA CYS A 100 18.37 22.33 -4.78
C CYS A 100 16.88 22.63 -4.51
N GLY A 101 16.17 21.77 -3.76
CA GLY A 101 14.75 21.96 -3.45
C GLY A 101 13.78 21.69 -4.59
N LEU A 102 14.25 21.41 -5.81
CA LEU A 102 13.38 21.11 -6.96
C LEU A 102 12.50 19.90 -6.69
N SER A 103 11.25 20.01 -7.12
CA SER A 103 10.23 18.99 -6.84
C SER A 103 10.29 17.83 -7.83
N VAL A 104 9.83 16.68 -7.36
CA VAL A 104 9.56 15.50 -8.17
C VAL A 104 8.30 14.83 -7.67
N SER A 105 7.49 14.33 -8.60
CA SER A 105 6.34 13.50 -8.30
C SER A 105 6.15 12.37 -9.30
N PHE A 106 5.51 11.30 -8.85
CA PHE A 106 5.14 10.20 -9.72
C PHE A 106 3.86 9.49 -9.26
N THR A 107 3.16 8.88 -10.20
CA THR A 107 1.98 8.04 -9.94
C THR A 107 2.34 6.58 -10.22
N PRO A 108 2.34 5.69 -9.21
CA PRO A 108 2.83 4.32 -9.37
C PRO A 108 2.04 3.48 -10.38
N ALA A 109 0.72 3.69 -10.46
CA ALA A 109 -0.18 2.90 -11.31
C ALA A 109 -0.11 3.29 -12.80
N SER A 110 0.21 4.55 -13.12
CA SER A 110 0.20 5.08 -14.49
C SER A 110 1.60 5.33 -15.07
N ASN A 111 2.66 5.14 -14.29
CA ASN A 111 4.04 5.50 -14.66
C ASN A 111 4.23 6.98 -15.05
N GLN A 112 3.29 7.85 -14.66
CA GLN A 112 3.37 9.28 -14.88
C GLN A 112 4.38 9.89 -13.91
N LYS A 113 5.28 10.75 -14.42
CA LYS A 113 6.37 11.38 -13.68
C LYS A 113 6.41 12.86 -14.02
N GLU A 114 6.51 13.70 -13.01
CA GLU A 114 6.45 15.16 -13.15
C GLU A 114 7.42 15.83 -12.16
N GLY A 115 7.66 17.12 -12.37
CA GLY A 115 8.48 17.94 -11.48
C GLY A 115 9.80 18.39 -12.10
N ASP A 116 10.26 19.55 -11.65
CA ASP A 116 11.41 20.25 -12.22
C ASP A 116 12.71 19.45 -12.09
N ALA A 117 12.83 18.62 -11.05
CA ALA A 117 14.00 17.76 -10.84
C ALA A 117 14.17 16.67 -11.93
N LEU A 118 13.16 16.43 -12.77
CA LEU A 118 13.24 15.51 -13.91
C LEU A 118 13.63 16.19 -15.23
N THR A 119 13.58 17.52 -15.28
CA THR A 119 13.80 18.29 -16.53
C THR A 119 15.27 18.55 -16.81
N GLY A 120 16.12 18.53 -15.78
CA GLY A 120 17.52 18.85 -15.92
C GLY A 120 18.35 18.52 -14.68
N PRO A 121 19.68 18.60 -14.81
CA PRO A 121 20.60 18.28 -13.74
C PRO A 121 20.46 19.24 -12.56
N CYS A 122 20.79 18.77 -11.37
CA CYS A 122 20.77 19.55 -10.14
C CYS A 122 21.72 20.76 -10.26
N PRO A 123 21.22 22.01 -10.15
CA PRO A 123 22.03 23.22 -10.34
C PRO A 123 23.11 23.35 -9.25
N ASP A 124 22.79 22.87 -8.05
CA ASP A 124 23.67 22.91 -6.88
C ASP A 124 24.49 21.63 -6.71
N SER A 125 24.37 20.67 -7.64
CA SER A 125 25.36 19.61 -7.70
C SER A 125 26.67 20.27 -8.13
N GLY A 126 27.72 20.16 -7.33
CA GLY A 126 29.05 20.71 -7.64
C GLY A 126 29.62 20.30 -9.01
N ARG A 127 28.93 19.42 -9.75
CA ARG A 127 29.14 19.10 -11.17
C ARG A 127 28.89 20.29 -12.10
N TYR A 128 27.95 21.21 -11.80
CA TYR A 128 27.68 22.40 -12.62
C TYR A 128 28.62 23.58 -12.36
N ALA A 129 29.30 23.58 -11.21
CA ALA A 129 30.30 24.60 -10.88
C ALA A 129 31.55 24.53 -11.79
N VAL A 130 31.80 23.39 -12.44
CA VAL A 130 32.95 23.18 -13.34
C VAL A 130 32.65 23.72 -14.74
N SER A 131 31.45 23.48 -15.29
CA SER A 131 31.13 23.88 -16.68
C SER A 131 31.01 25.39 -16.89
N LYS A 132 30.79 26.20 -15.85
CA LYS A 132 30.73 27.67 -15.99
C LYS A 132 32.11 28.34 -16.06
N ARG A 133 33.19 27.64 -15.69
CA ARG A 133 34.56 28.19 -15.76
C ARG A 133 35.23 28.00 -17.11
N GLU A 134 34.73 27.11 -17.97
CA GLU A 134 35.30 26.84 -19.29
C GLU A 134 34.56 27.58 -20.44
N ALA A 135 33.46 28.27 -20.15
CA ALA A 135 32.73 29.09 -21.13
C ALA A 135 33.12 30.59 -21.12
N ILE A 136 34.14 30.96 -20.34
CA ILE A 136 34.72 32.30 -20.27
C ILE A 136 36.24 32.16 -20.31
N GLY A 137 36.76 31.62 -21.42
CA GLY A 137 38.17 31.47 -21.72
C GLY A 137 38.40 31.68 -23.20
#